data_AF-P53248-F1
#
_entry.id   AF-P53248-F1
#
_cell.length_a   1.000
_cell.length_b   1.000
_cell.length_c   1.000
_cell.angle_alpha   90.00
_cell.angle_beta   90.00
_cell.angle_gamma   90.00
#
_symmetry.space_group_name_H-M   'P 1'
#
loop_
_entity.id
_entity.type
_entity.pdbx_description
1 polymer ?
#
loop_
_entity_poly.entity_id
_entity_poly.type
_entity_poly.pdbx_seq_one_letter_code
_entity_poly.pdbx_strand_id
1 'polypeptide(L)'
;MFDHDVEYLITALSSETRIQYDQRLLDEIAANVVYYVPRVKSPDTLYRLVGALFRSQFIVQLPPLRLLHIVKDVFLWKLEVSEPTLPISKFYLVWNAVFESHRATWNLSQLMVLDGVLVTYPSFKQLNNAYFIDESSNKTALYYRNWKLQLFSPIWAQLWNTAIVRANLSIQHCLLIALALLFNQSNRSALLHGVDVSWNLVTEKLLDLLEEYVHGIVQPMEIFSTDSVLSTNLNHLASCLTSSITRSNEATLVNSVRKLERICRYLSDTVASLKEQQLDFKFQNVFILIILALKELSAMNMTILPNHKDTFYSMICLSLFHVHVLTQKIGTVGFPSYDYVYDNLVTYFIVMDDLSKITTVLELMKRNNTKQDPNKLVFYINFLNKITNYYGCRIRLPFITEFIEPLLHFDVFFSGKTGNTLDIEIKESIHTLTITVLSIDSSYSSQVAQWQVSRILVYLKMSMDQFIAGKLSANQILLIFGHLSTQLPSLHNYNKHLLRDSLHETYIRIVNVKNPEKKNVLIECLIVQIAFINNPHHLIGWLNICLQLINTHNKKLLQQLWEMVSSLESSLAIDWWYTTVLSSQSSKL
;
A
#
# COMPACT_ATOMS: atom_id res chain seq x y z
N MET A 1 -33.76 39.39 12.79
CA MET A 1 -32.43 39.28 13.42
C MET A 1 -32.28 40.56 14.22
N PHE A 2 -31.86 40.48 15.48
CA PHE A 2 -31.62 41.70 16.24
C PHE A 2 -30.32 42.30 15.72
N ASP A 3 -30.41 43.32 14.87
CA ASP A 3 -29.22 44.03 14.35
C ASP A 3 -28.31 44.47 15.51
N HIS A 4 -28.85 44.66 16.71
CA HIS A 4 -28.13 44.91 17.96
C HIS A 4 -27.04 43.87 18.30
N ASP A 5 -27.29 42.56 18.14
CA ASP A 5 -26.31 41.52 18.47
C ASP A 5 -25.11 41.59 17.52
N VAL A 6 -25.39 41.86 16.23
CA VAL A 6 -24.36 41.99 15.20
C VAL A 6 -23.56 43.27 15.39
N GLU A 7 -24.22 44.39 15.69
CA GLU A 7 -23.54 45.65 16.01
C GLU A 7 -22.68 45.54 17.28
N TYR A 8 -23.12 44.79 18.29
CA TYR A 8 -22.31 44.49 19.47
C TYR A 8 -21.07 43.69 19.10
N LEU A 9 -21.19 42.66 18.26
CA LEU A 9 -20.05 41.87 17.77
C LEU A 9 -19.09 42.72 16.92
N ILE A 10 -19.61 43.60 16.06
CA ILE A 10 -18.80 44.57 15.29
C ILE A 10 -18.00 45.45 16.23
N THR A 11 -18.65 46.00 17.27
CA THR A 11 -18.01 46.88 18.25
C THR A 11 -16.93 46.14 19.04
N ALA A 12 -17.20 44.90 19.45
CA ALA A 12 -16.23 44.05 20.15
C ALA A 12 -15.01 43.72 19.28
N LEU A 13 -15.21 43.36 18.00
CA LEU A 13 -14.14 43.03 17.05
C LEU A 13 -13.34 44.26 16.60
N SER A 14 -13.97 45.43 16.54
CA SER A 14 -13.33 46.69 16.15
C SER A 14 -12.59 47.38 17.30
N SER A 15 -12.70 46.88 18.52
CA SER A 15 -12.05 47.48 19.68
C SER A 15 -10.53 47.46 19.52
N GLU A 16 -9.91 48.64 19.52
CA GLU A 16 -8.44 48.80 19.46
C GLU A 16 -7.78 48.59 20.83
N THR A 17 -8.56 48.64 21.90
CA THR A 17 -8.09 48.28 23.24
C THR A 17 -7.61 46.85 23.19
N ARG A 18 -6.38 46.58 23.67
CA ARG A 18 -5.84 45.23 23.81
C ARG A 18 -6.67 44.45 24.83
N ILE A 19 -7.84 43.97 24.42
CA ILE A 19 -8.56 42.94 25.14
C ILE A 19 -7.63 41.73 25.06
N GLN A 20 -7.07 41.36 26.21
CA GLN A 20 -6.47 40.04 26.34
C GLN A 20 -7.64 39.06 26.29
N TYR A 21 -7.81 38.39 25.15
CA TYR A 21 -8.82 37.37 25.07
C TYR A 21 -8.34 36.20 25.92
N ASP A 22 -9.11 35.86 26.96
CA ASP A 22 -8.94 34.55 27.59
C ASP A 22 -9.52 33.47 26.66
N GLN A 23 -9.21 32.21 26.94
CA GLN A 23 -9.65 31.10 26.09
C GLN A 23 -11.19 31.03 25.98
N ARG A 24 -11.92 31.36 27.05
CA ARG A 24 -13.38 31.34 27.07
C ARG A 24 -13.97 32.40 26.14
N LEU A 25 -13.46 33.63 26.19
CA LEU A 25 -13.90 34.71 25.32
C LEU A 25 -13.54 34.44 23.86
N LEU A 26 -12.38 33.82 23.59
CA LEU A 26 -12.05 33.34 22.24
C LEU A 26 -13.07 32.32 21.73
N ASP A 27 -13.48 31.37 22.59
CA ASP A 27 -14.46 30.34 22.24
C ASP A 27 -15.85 30.94 21.98
N GLU A 28 -16.29 31.89 22.82
CA GLU A 28 -17.57 32.59 22.67
C GLU A 28 -17.62 33.44 21.40
N ILE A 29 -16.58 34.25 21.14
CA ILE A 29 -16.50 35.07 19.92
C ILE A 29 -16.44 34.17 18.68
N ALA A 30 -15.67 33.08 18.72
CA ALA A 30 -15.63 32.12 17.62
C ALA A 30 -17.02 31.53 17.32
N ALA A 31 -17.73 31.06 18.34
CA ALA A 31 -19.09 30.52 18.19
C ALA A 31 -20.06 31.58 17.62
N ASN A 32 -19.98 32.81 18.12
CA ASN A 32 -20.78 33.93 17.63
C ASN A 32 -20.44 34.29 16.17
N VAL A 33 -19.18 34.27 15.77
CA VAL A 33 -18.77 34.49 14.37
C VAL A 33 -19.37 33.42 13.45
N VAL A 34 -19.25 32.13 13.81
CA VAL A 34 -19.85 31.02 13.04
C VAL A 34 -21.37 31.16 12.95
N TYR A 35 -22.01 31.57 14.04
CA TYR A 35 -23.46 31.70 14.10
C TYR A 35 -23.98 32.92 13.34
N TYR A 36 -23.43 34.11 13.57
CA TYR A 36 -24.01 35.37 13.10
C TYR A 36 -23.59 35.72 11.66
N VAL A 37 -22.34 35.49 11.25
CA VAL A 37 -21.84 35.91 9.92
C VAL A 37 -22.69 35.36 8.76
N PRO A 38 -23.07 34.07 8.71
CA PRO A 38 -23.86 33.52 7.61
C PRO A 38 -25.31 34.05 7.53
N ARG A 39 -25.82 34.62 8.64
CA ARG A 39 -27.22 35.01 8.84
C ARG A 39 -27.48 36.51 8.62
N VAL A 40 -26.44 37.31 8.43
CA VAL A 40 -26.58 38.75 8.19
C VAL A 40 -27.34 39.00 6.90
N LYS A 41 -28.42 39.80 6.99
CA LYS A 41 -29.32 40.09 5.86
C LYS A 41 -28.84 41.25 4.98
N SER A 42 -28.25 42.27 5.59
CA SER A 42 -27.77 43.46 4.91
C SER A 42 -26.33 43.28 4.40
N PRO A 43 -26.06 43.51 3.10
CA PRO A 43 -24.69 43.52 2.58
C PRO A 43 -23.77 44.50 3.31
N ASP A 44 -24.29 45.67 3.70
CA ASP A 44 -23.49 46.71 4.37
C ASP A 44 -23.12 46.31 5.80
N THR A 45 -24.06 45.72 6.54
CA THR A 45 -23.80 45.17 7.88
C THR A 45 -22.82 44.01 7.80
N LEU A 46 -22.95 43.15 6.78
CA LEU A 46 -22.01 42.05 6.56
C LEU A 46 -20.61 42.58 6.22
N TYR A 47 -20.51 43.61 5.39
CA TYR A 47 -19.23 44.24 5.05
C TYR A 47 -18.54 44.83 6.28
N ARG A 48 -19.29 45.53 7.14
CA ARG A 48 -18.76 46.04 8.42
C ARG A 48 -18.31 44.92 9.35
N LEU A 49 -19.09 43.84 9.48
CA LEU A 49 -18.74 42.69 10.32
C LEU A 49 -17.51 41.94 9.81
N VAL A 50 -17.47 41.59 8.53
CA VAL A 50 -16.34 40.87 7.93
C VAL A 50 -15.09 41.76 7.93
N GLY A 51 -15.23 43.07 7.66
CA GLY A 51 -14.13 44.03 7.75
C GLY A 51 -13.58 44.17 9.17
N ALA A 52 -14.44 44.24 10.18
CA ALA A 52 -14.04 44.26 11.59
C ALA A 52 -13.32 42.95 11.98
N LEU A 53 -13.89 41.79 11.63
CA LEU A 53 -13.27 40.49 11.86
C LEU A 53 -11.88 40.39 11.22
N PHE A 54 -11.75 40.77 9.95
CA PHE A 54 -10.50 40.66 9.19
C PHE A 54 -9.36 41.58 9.68
N ARG A 55 -9.69 42.63 10.43
CA ARG A 55 -8.73 43.56 11.06
C ARG A 55 -8.54 43.32 12.56
N SER A 56 -9.39 42.51 13.17
CA SER A 56 -9.43 42.33 14.62
C SER A 56 -8.16 41.69 15.18
N GLN A 57 -7.83 42.01 16.43
CA GLN A 57 -6.80 41.26 17.17
C GLN A 57 -7.24 39.82 17.46
N PHE A 58 -8.55 39.55 17.44
CA PHE A 58 -9.11 38.21 17.63
C PHE A 58 -8.52 37.18 16.64
N ILE A 59 -8.44 37.51 15.34
CA ILE A 59 -7.86 36.57 14.35
C ILE A 59 -6.36 36.37 14.53
N VAL A 60 -5.65 37.33 15.15
CA VAL A 60 -4.20 37.24 15.41
C VAL A 60 -3.91 36.42 16.67
N GLN A 61 -4.77 36.51 17.69
CA GLN A 61 -4.62 35.77 18.94
C GLN A 61 -5.10 34.31 18.86
N LEU A 62 -5.97 33.97 17.90
CA LEU A 62 -6.36 32.58 17.66
C LEU A 62 -5.23 31.74 17.03
N PRO A 63 -5.11 30.45 17.39
CA PRO A 63 -4.27 29.52 16.65
C PRO A 63 -4.67 29.51 15.15
N PRO A 64 -3.70 29.60 14.21
CA PRO A 64 -3.97 29.72 12.78
C PRO A 64 -4.89 28.62 12.22
N LEU A 65 -4.68 27.36 12.62
CA LEU A 65 -5.50 26.23 12.18
C LEU A 65 -6.92 26.28 12.76
N ARG A 66 -7.08 26.76 13.99
CA ARG A 66 -8.40 26.97 14.58
C ARG A 66 -9.19 28.04 13.83
N LEU A 67 -8.51 29.13 13.43
CA LEU A 67 -9.12 30.18 12.62
C LEU A 67 -9.58 29.66 11.24
N LEU A 68 -8.78 28.82 10.60
CA LEU A 68 -9.16 28.13 9.35
C LEU A 68 -10.47 27.35 9.53
N HIS A 69 -10.59 26.57 10.61
CA HIS A 69 -11.81 25.81 10.91
C HIS A 69 -13.03 26.70 11.13
N ILE A 70 -12.89 27.76 11.93
CA ILE A 70 -13.97 28.72 12.18
C ILE A 70 -14.51 29.31 10.87
N VAL A 71 -13.60 29.74 9.98
CA VAL A 71 -14.00 30.35 8.70
C VAL A 71 -14.58 29.31 7.74
N LYS A 72 -14.03 28.10 7.71
CA LYS A 72 -14.62 26.97 6.98
C LYS A 72 -16.06 26.74 7.43
N ASP A 73 -16.32 26.71 8.74
CA ASP A 73 -17.66 26.48 9.30
C ASP A 73 -18.63 27.62 8.98
N VAL A 74 -18.18 28.88 8.98
CA VAL A 74 -18.97 30.03 8.49
C VAL A 74 -19.45 29.79 7.06
N PHE A 75 -18.56 29.37 6.16
CA PHE A 75 -18.89 29.17 4.75
C PHE A 75 -19.74 27.92 4.52
N LEU A 76 -19.46 26.81 5.20
CA LEU A 76 -20.31 25.61 5.13
C LEU A 76 -21.71 25.88 5.66
N TRP A 77 -21.85 26.59 6.79
CA TRP A 77 -23.16 26.99 7.30
C TRP A 77 -23.92 27.86 6.30
N LYS A 78 -23.22 28.79 5.63
CA LYS A 78 -23.83 29.63 4.57
C LYS A 78 -24.33 28.78 3.40
N LEU A 79 -23.58 27.76 2.99
CA LEU A 79 -23.89 26.92 1.84
C LEU A 79 -24.97 25.87 2.13
N GLU A 80 -24.97 25.29 3.33
CA GLU A 80 -25.78 24.11 3.66
C GLU A 80 -27.06 24.44 4.45
N VAL A 81 -27.00 25.41 5.36
CA VAL A 81 -28.04 25.60 6.39
C VAL A 81 -28.71 26.96 6.32
N SER A 82 -27.99 28.02 5.93
CA SER A 82 -28.56 29.36 5.99
C SER A 82 -29.75 29.48 5.04
N GLU A 83 -30.93 29.80 5.58
CA GLU A 83 -32.05 30.30 4.79
C GLU A 83 -31.52 31.45 3.91
N PRO A 84 -31.92 31.54 2.62
CA PRO A 84 -31.41 32.52 1.67
C PRO A 84 -31.89 33.93 2.01
N THR A 85 -31.38 34.48 3.11
CA THR A 85 -31.61 35.86 3.55
C THR A 85 -30.76 36.83 2.71
N LEU A 86 -29.54 36.42 2.40
CA LEU A 86 -28.66 37.05 1.43
C LEU A 86 -28.26 36.01 0.36
N PRO A 87 -28.46 36.29 -0.95
CA PRO A 87 -27.99 35.43 -2.03
C PRO A 87 -26.49 35.12 -1.91
N ILE A 88 -26.10 33.90 -2.24
CA ILE A 88 -24.71 33.42 -2.15
C ILE A 88 -23.76 34.36 -2.91
N SER A 89 -24.12 34.76 -4.13
CA SER A 89 -23.31 35.68 -4.92
C SER A 89 -23.04 37.03 -4.25
N LYS A 90 -24.02 37.57 -3.51
CA LYS A 90 -23.86 38.81 -2.73
C LYS A 90 -23.01 38.58 -1.48
N PHE A 91 -23.18 37.45 -0.80
CA PHE A 91 -22.33 37.08 0.33
C PHE A 91 -20.85 37.03 -0.08
N TYR A 92 -20.54 36.34 -1.18
CA TYR A 92 -19.18 36.23 -1.69
C TYR A 92 -18.63 37.56 -2.24
N LEU A 93 -19.47 38.39 -2.86
CA LEU A 93 -19.09 39.74 -3.28
C LEU A 93 -18.60 40.60 -2.10
N VAL A 94 -19.27 40.52 -0.95
CA VAL A 94 -18.87 41.27 0.26
C VAL A 94 -17.51 40.81 0.76
N TRP A 95 -17.30 39.49 0.87
CA TRP A 95 -15.99 38.92 1.23
C TRP A 95 -14.90 39.32 0.24
N ASN A 96 -15.20 39.32 -1.06
CA ASN A 96 -14.27 39.76 -2.09
C ASN A 96 -13.85 41.22 -1.90
N ALA A 97 -14.81 42.12 -1.62
CA ALA A 97 -14.52 43.52 -1.35
C ALA A 97 -13.62 43.71 -0.11
N VAL A 98 -13.82 42.91 0.93
CA VAL A 98 -12.94 42.93 2.12
C VAL A 98 -11.56 42.41 1.78
N PHE A 99 -11.42 41.28 1.06
CA PHE A 99 -10.10 40.75 0.72
C PHE A 99 -9.29 41.69 -0.19
N GLU A 100 -9.91 42.26 -1.21
CA GLU A 100 -9.25 43.18 -2.15
C GLU A 100 -8.81 44.50 -1.48
N SER A 101 -9.61 45.04 -0.56
CA SER A 101 -9.29 46.29 0.14
C SER A 101 -8.09 46.20 1.08
N HIS A 102 -7.62 44.99 1.43
CA HIS A 102 -6.56 44.78 2.42
C HIS A 102 -5.29 44.14 1.87
N ARG A 103 -5.11 44.11 0.54
CA ARG A 103 -4.03 43.35 -0.12
C ARG A 103 -2.60 43.69 0.33
N ALA A 104 -2.36 44.88 0.88
CA ALA A 104 -1.02 45.39 1.15
C ALA A 104 -0.27 44.71 2.33
N THR A 105 -0.97 44.14 3.32
CA THR A 105 -0.31 43.66 4.56
C THR A 105 -0.91 42.37 5.08
N TRP A 106 -0.89 41.32 4.27
CA TRP A 106 -1.41 40.02 4.69
C TRP A 106 -0.46 39.29 5.64
N ASN A 107 -0.97 38.87 6.80
CA ASN A 107 -0.28 38.00 7.75
C ASN A 107 -0.78 36.55 7.66
N LEU A 108 -0.18 35.65 8.46
CA LEU A 108 -0.57 34.24 8.49
C LEU A 108 -2.04 34.04 8.82
N SER A 109 -2.58 34.75 9.82
CA SER A 109 -3.98 34.63 10.22
C SER A 109 -4.93 35.01 9.07
N GLN A 110 -4.66 36.10 8.36
CA GLN A 110 -5.45 36.53 7.20
C GLN A 110 -5.38 35.52 6.05
N LEU A 111 -4.21 34.89 5.84
CA LEU A 111 -4.09 33.79 4.90
C LEU A 111 -4.93 32.57 5.32
N MET A 112 -4.97 32.22 6.61
CA MET A 112 -5.80 31.13 7.13
C MET A 112 -7.30 31.41 6.99
N VAL A 113 -7.73 32.68 7.11
CA VAL A 113 -9.11 33.07 6.81
C VAL A 113 -9.41 32.71 5.36
N LEU A 114 -8.59 33.16 4.41
CA LEU A 114 -8.78 32.87 2.99
C LEU A 114 -8.72 31.37 2.70
N ASP A 115 -7.81 30.64 3.34
CA ASP A 115 -7.69 29.20 3.17
C ASP A 115 -8.95 28.47 3.65
N GLY A 116 -9.47 28.84 4.83
CA GLY A 116 -10.74 28.32 5.35
C GLY A 116 -11.91 28.52 4.38
N VAL A 117 -11.93 29.66 3.68
CA VAL A 117 -12.89 29.88 2.57
C VAL A 117 -12.62 28.91 1.42
N LEU A 118 -11.41 28.90 0.89
CA LEU A 118 -11.04 28.14 -0.32
C LEU A 118 -11.27 26.63 -0.18
N VAL A 119 -11.07 26.08 1.03
CA VAL A 119 -11.31 24.66 1.34
C VAL A 119 -12.79 24.26 1.17
N THR A 120 -13.74 25.21 1.21
CA THR A 120 -15.17 24.92 1.01
C THR A 120 -15.60 24.80 -0.47
N TYR A 121 -14.67 25.03 -1.42
CA TYR A 121 -14.96 24.93 -2.86
C TYR A 121 -15.56 23.58 -3.30
N PRO A 122 -15.09 22.40 -2.84
CA PRO A 122 -15.70 21.13 -3.20
C PRO A 122 -17.16 21.03 -2.78
N SER A 123 -17.49 21.45 -1.55
CA SER A 123 -18.86 21.48 -1.04
C SER A 123 -19.73 22.47 -1.83
N PHE A 124 -19.21 23.66 -2.12
CA PHE A 124 -19.87 24.62 -3.01
C PHE A 124 -20.19 24.00 -4.37
N LYS A 125 -19.21 23.35 -5.01
CA LYS A 125 -19.39 22.72 -6.33
C LYS A 125 -20.43 21.60 -6.27
N GLN A 126 -20.39 20.76 -5.24
CA GLN A 126 -21.35 19.67 -5.04
C GLN A 126 -22.77 20.21 -4.88
N LEU A 127 -22.97 21.19 -3.99
CA LEU A 127 -24.28 21.79 -3.74
C LEU A 127 -24.79 22.59 -4.95
N ASN A 128 -23.91 23.30 -5.65
CA ASN A 128 -24.30 24.02 -6.87
C ASN A 128 -24.71 23.07 -8.00
N ASN A 129 -24.03 21.93 -8.14
CA ASN A 129 -24.40 20.92 -9.12
C ASN A 129 -25.73 20.22 -8.77
N ALA A 130 -26.04 20.06 -7.47
CA ALA A 130 -27.24 19.39 -7.01
C ALA A 130 -28.48 20.31 -6.97
N TYR A 131 -28.30 21.57 -6.56
CA TYR A 131 -29.40 22.47 -6.21
C TYR A 131 -29.34 23.85 -6.90
N PHE A 132 -28.33 24.11 -7.74
CA PHE A 132 -28.15 25.39 -8.44
C PHE A 132 -28.16 26.61 -7.48
N ILE A 133 -27.49 26.46 -6.33
CA ILE A 133 -27.49 27.48 -5.27
C ILE A 133 -26.90 28.83 -5.72
N ASP A 134 -26.05 28.85 -6.76
CA ASP A 134 -25.49 30.07 -7.33
C ASP A 134 -26.29 30.56 -8.55
N GLU A 135 -27.23 31.48 -8.32
CA GLU A 135 -28.03 32.12 -9.37
C GLU A 135 -27.20 33.02 -10.30
N SER A 136 -25.95 33.33 -9.95
CA SER A 136 -25.19 34.40 -10.60
C SER A 136 -24.47 34.03 -11.91
N SER A 137 -24.75 32.86 -12.49
CA SER A 137 -24.08 32.36 -13.69
C SER A 137 -22.55 32.24 -13.50
N ASN A 138 -22.12 31.45 -12.51
CA ASN A 138 -20.73 31.13 -12.19
C ASN A 138 -19.87 32.25 -11.59
N LYS A 139 -20.41 33.42 -11.19
CA LYS A 139 -19.57 34.45 -10.53
C LYS A 139 -18.98 33.93 -9.22
N THR A 140 -19.70 33.10 -8.47
CA THR A 140 -19.19 32.54 -7.21
C THR A 140 -17.99 31.62 -7.45
N ALA A 141 -18.04 30.79 -8.50
CA ALA A 141 -16.91 29.97 -8.91
C ALA A 141 -15.69 30.81 -9.36
N LEU A 142 -15.92 31.97 -9.98
CA LEU A 142 -14.85 32.91 -10.35
C LEU A 142 -14.19 33.53 -9.10
N TYR A 143 -14.94 33.84 -8.04
CA TYR A 143 -14.33 34.33 -6.79
C TYR A 143 -13.36 33.30 -6.20
N TYR A 144 -13.76 32.03 -6.08
CA TYR A 144 -12.84 30.96 -5.65
C TYR A 144 -11.56 30.89 -6.48
N ARG A 145 -11.69 30.98 -7.81
CA ARG A 145 -10.55 30.96 -8.72
C ARG A 145 -9.63 32.18 -8.52
N ASN A 146 -10.20 33.38 -8.43
CA ASN A 146 -9.45 34.62 -8.25
C ASN A 146 -8.76 34.66 -6.89
N TRP A 147 -9.49 34.34 -5.82
CA TRP A 147 -8.94 34.22 -4.47
C TRP A 147 -7.80 33.21 -4.40
N LYS A 148 -7.94 32.05 -5.06
CA LYS A 148 -6.87 31.04 -5.11
C LYS A 148 -5.63 31.55 -5.85
N LEU A 149 -5.80 32.07 -7.07
CA LEU A 149 -4.68 32.38 -7.97
C LEU A 149 -4.06 33.76 -7.76
N GLN A 150 -4.86 34.77 -7.42
CA GLN A 150 -4.43 36.18 -7.36
C GLN A 150 -4.14 36.66 -5.93
N LEU A 151 -4.71 35.99 -4.92
CA LEU A 151 -4.50 36.32 -3.51
C LEU A 151 -3.72 35.22 -2.78
N PHE A 152 -4.30 34.03 -2.58
CA PHE A 152 -3.69 32.96 -1.78
C PHE A 152 -2.30 32.59 -2.28
N SER A 153 -2.18 32.20 -3.54
CA SER A 153 -0.90 31.68 -4.07
C SER A 153 0.27 32.67 -3.99
N PRO A 154 0.14 33.94 -4.44
CA PRO A 154 1.20 34.93 -4.28
C PRO A 154 1.53 35.23 -2.81
N ILE A 155 0.51 35.38 -1.96
CA ILE A 155 0.70 35.75 -0.54
C ILE A 155 1.33 34.59 0.24
N TRP A 156 0.86 33.37 0.00
CA TRP A 156 1.43 32.16 0.58
C TRP A 156 2.92 32.05 0.25
N ALA A 157 3.31 32.27 -1.00
CA ALA A 157 4.71 32.19 -1.40
C ALA A 157 5.56 33.34 -0.85
N GLN A 158 5.01 34.56 -0.79
CA GLN A 158 5.68 35.67 -0.12
C GLN A 158 5.98 35.32 1.33
N LEU A 159 4.99 34.81 2.08
CA LEU A 159 5.15 34.38 3.47
C LEU A 159 6.15 33.22 3.58
N TRP A 160 6.01 32.18 2.75
CA TRP A 160 6.92 31.03 2.72
C TRP A 160 8.39 31.42 2.55
N ASN A 161 8.65 32.45 1.74
CA ASN A 161 10.00 32.92 1.47
C ASN A 161 10.56 33.88 2.54
N THR A 162 9.76 34.30 3.54
CA THR A 162 10.27 35.17 4.61
C THR A 162 11.18 34.43 5.60
N ALA A 163 12.17 35.16 6.13
CA ALA A 163 13.13 34.62 7.12
C ALA A 163 12.46 34.15 8.42
N ILE A 164 11.38 34.83 8.84
CA ILE A 164 10.62 34.48 10.06
C ILE A 164 10.01 33.09 9.93
N VAL A 165 9.41 32.78 8.77
CA VAL A 165 8.85 31.46 8.49
C VAL A 165 9.96 30.41 8.46
N ARG A 166 11.10 30.70 7.82
CA ARG A 166 12.24 29.76 7.80
C ARG A 166 12.78 29.39 9.19
N ALA A 167 12.66 30.29 10.16
CA ALA A 167 13.11 30.07 11.53
C ALA A 167 12.07 29.37 12.43
N ASN A 168 10.78 29.38 12.06
CA ASN A 168 9.71 28.88 12.91
C ASN A 168 8.98 27.67 12.29
N LEU A 169 9.26 26.48 12.84
CA LEU A 169 8.71 25.22 12.37
C LEU A 169 7.17 25.17 12.45
N SER A 170 6.55 25.70 13.51
CA SER A 170 5.09 25.66 13.65
C SER A 170 4.37 26.48 12.58
N ILE A 171 4.97 27.62 12.19
CA ILE A 171 4.46 28.44 11.10
C ILE A 171 4.63 27.73 9.75
N GLN A 172 5.76 27.04 9.53
CA GLN A 172 5.95 26.23 8.33
C GLN A 172 4.87 25.15 8.21
N HIS A 173 4.57 24.45 9.30
CA HIS A 173 3.53 23.40 9.30
C HIS A 173 2.15 23.97 8.98
N CYS A 174 1.78 25.12 9.55
CA CYS A 174 0.52 25.79 9.23
C CYS A 174 0.44 26.16 7.74
N LEU A 175 1.51 26.72 7.17
CA LEU A 175 1.57 27.09 5.75
C LEU A 175 1.50 25.86 4.83
N LEU A 176 2.18 24.77 5.19
CA LEU A 176 2.16 23.53 4.41
C LEU A 176 0.79 22.84 4.45
N ILE A 177 0.13 22.83 5.62
CA ILE A 177 -1.25 22.36 5.74
C ILE A 177 -2.17 23.18 4.86
N ALA A 178 -2.10 24.52 4.94
CA ALA A 178 -2.94 25.38 4.12
C ALA A 178 -2.72 25.10 2.62
N LEU A 179 -1.45 24.98 2.19
CA LEU A 179 -1.15 24.59 0.82
C LEU A 179 -1.76 23.22 0.47
N ALA A 180 -1.56 22.22 1.32
CA ALA A 180 -1.98 20.85 1.08
C ALA A 180 -3.50 20.73 0.93
N LEU A 181 -4.28 21.40 1.79
CA LEU A 181 -5.74 21.37 1.75
C LEU A 181 -6.33 21.86 0.41
N LEU A 182 -5.59 22.71 -0.33
CA LEU A 182 -6.01 23.19 -1.64
C LEU A 182 -5.66 22.26 -2.81
N PHE A 183 -4.82 21.24 -2.58
CA PHE A 183 -4.55 20.17 -3.55
C PHE A 183 -5.71 19.18 -3.55
N ASN A 184 -6.54 19.26 -4.59
CA ASN A 184 -7.52 18.24 -4.94
C ASN A 184 -7.13 17.57 -6.27
N GLN A 185 -7.63 16.36 -6.52
CA GLN A 185 -7.26 15.56 -7.71
C GLN A 185 -7.41 16.31 -9.03
N SER A 186 -8.36 17.25 -9.11
CA SER A 186 -8.67 18.00 -10.34
C SER A 186 -7.71 19.14 -10.65
N ASN A 187 -6.79 19.53 -9.74
CA ASN A 187 -6.09 20.81 -9.86
C ASN A 187 -4.58 20.74 -9.51
N ARG A 188 -3.93 19.61 -9.82
CA ARG A 188 -2.51 19.35 -9.49
C ARG A 188 -1.52 20.37 -10.05
N SER A 189 -1.78 20.95 -11.22
CA SER A 189 -0.80 21.82 -11.91
C SER A 189 -0.96 23.32 -11.65
N ALA A 190 -2.19 23.81 -11.52
CA ALA A 190 -2.51 25.24 -11.64
C ALA A 190 -2.22 26.09 -10.39
N LEU A 191 -2.09 25.46 -9.22
CA LEU A 191 -2.05 26.14 -7.93
C LEU A 191 -0.96 27.23 -7.81
N LEU A 192 0.26 26.94 -8.29
CA LEU A 192 1.44 27.79 -8.07
C LEU A 192 2.22 28.06 -9.36
N HIS A 193 1.52 28.07 -10.51
CA HIS A 193 2.16 28.38 -11.78
C HIS A 193 2.68 29.84 -11.76
N GLY A 194 3.97 30.04 -11.97
CA GLY A 194 4.61 31.37 -11.99
C GLY A 194 5.00 31.94 -10.64
N VAL A 195 4.90 31.17 -9.56
CA VAL A 195 5.30 31.61 -8.21
C VAL A 195 6.68 31.05 -7.87
N ASP A 196 7.60 31.92 -7.43
CA ASP A 196 8.99 31.54 -7.10
C ASP A 196 9.06 30.83 -5.74
N VAL A 197 8.97 29.50 -5.78
CA VAL A 197 9.00 28.63 -4.60
C VAL A 197 9.92 27.45 -4.87
N SER A 198 10.82 27.16 -3.93
CA SER A 198 11.62 25.94 -3.98
C SER A 198 10.76 24.71 -3.67
N TRP A 199 10.36 23.98 -4.71
CA TRP A 199 9.61 22.72 -4.56
C TRP A 199 10.39 21.65 -3.80
N ASN A 200 11.71 21.66 -3.91
CA ASN A 200 12.58 20.78 -3.12
C ASN A 200 12.35 20.97 -1.61
N LEU A 201 12.35 22.23 -1.17
CA LEU A 201 12.11 22.56 0.24
C LEU A 201 10.69 22.18 0.66
N VAL A 202 9.69 22.43 -0.20
CA VAL A 202 8.31 22.02 0.06
C VAL A 202 8.23 20.50 0.23
N THR A 203 8.81 19.70 -0.66
CA THR A 203 8.83 18.24 -0.56
C THR A 203 9.50 17.76 0.72
N GLU A 204 10.68 18.29 1.05
CA GLU A 204 11.40 17.93 2.28
C GLU A 204 10.58 18.23 3.53
N LYS A 205 9.93 19.39 3.58
CA LYS A 205 9.11 19.81 4.72
C LYS A 205 7.75 19.10 4.80
N LEU A 206 7.14 18.73 3.68
CA LEU A 206 5.96 17.85 3.69
C LEU A 206 6.30 16.46 4.23
N LEU A 207 7.53 15.98 3.99
CA LEU A 207 7.99 14.72 4.58
C LEU A 207 8.39 14.88 6.06
N ASP A 208 8.96 16.02 6.49
CA ASP A 208 9.11 16.35 7.93
C ASP A 208 7.74 16.30 8.63
N LEU A 209 6.73 16.90 8.01
CA LEU A 209 5.36 16.95 8.52
C LEU A 209 4.73 15.54 8.61
N LEU A 210 4.93 14.70 7.60
CA LEU A 210 4.50 13.30 7.64
C LEU A 210 5.23 12.52 8.73
N GLU A 211 6.54 12.74 8.88
CA GLU A 211 7.35 12.08 9.89
C GLU A 211 6.87 12.43 11.30
N GLU A 212 6.64 13.70 11.62
CA GLU A 212 6.10 14.15 12.91
C GLU A 212 4.72 13.52 13.18
N TYR A 213 3.82 13.56 12.20
CA TYR A 213 2.49 12.95 12.32
C TYR A 213 2.57 11.45 12.63
N VAL A 214 3.48 10.73 11.95
CA VAL A 214 3.68 9.29 12.18
C VAL A 214 4.28 9.03 13.56
N HIS A 215 5.21 9.86 14.04
CA HIS A 215 5.75 9.74 15.39
C HIS A 215 4.69 9.98 16.48
N GLY A 216 3.77 10.92 16.25
CA GLY A 216 2.66 11.25 17.13
C GLY A 216 1.41 10.35 16.99
N ILE A 217 1.36 9.41 16.04
CA ILE A 217 0.11 8.76 15.62
C ILE A 217 -0.66 8.02 16.73
N VAL A 218 0.06 7.49 17.73
CA VAL A 218 -0.51 6.75 18.88
C VAL A 218 -0.94 7.69 20.02
N GLN A 219 -0.46 8.93 20.01
CA GLN A 219 -0.74 9.90 21.07
C GLN A 219 -2.16 10.49 20.90
N PRO A 220 -2.84 10.86 22.00
CA PRO A 220 -4.07 11.63 21.91
C PRO A 220 -3.78 12.98 21.24
N MET A 221 -4.52 13.28 20.18
CA MET A 221 -4.32 14.50 19.40
C MET A 221 -5.04 15.68 20.07
N GLU A 222 -4.33 16.79 20.23
CA GLU A 222 -4.94 18.05 20.67
C GLU A 222 -5.86 18.61 19.58
N ILE A 223 -6.97 19.22 19.98
CA ILE A 223 -7.95 19.79 19.04
C ILE A 223 -7.32 20.99 18.33
N PHE A 224 -7.47 21.07 17.00
CA PHE A 224 -6.88 22.11 16.14
C PHE A 224 -5.35 22.12 16.10
N SER A 225 -4.70 21.05 16.53
CA SER A 225 -3.29 20.79 16.25
C SER A 225 -3.06 20.43 14.79
N THR A 226 -1.82 20.59 14.34
CA THR A 226 -1.32 20.09 13.04
C THR A 226 -1.75 18.62 12.81
N ASP A 227 -1.56 17.76 13.80
CA ASP A 227 -1.91 16.34 13.70
C ASP A 227 -3.41 16.09 13.58
N SER A 228 -4.22 16.86 14.31
CA SER A 228 -5.68 16.74 14.21
C SER A 228 -6.19 17.09 12.81
N VAL A 229 -5.64 18.15 12.19
CA VAL A 229 -5.99 18.56 10.84
C VAL A 229 -5.49 17.53 9.82
N LEU A 230 -4.26 17.05 9.97
CA LEU A 230 -3.71 16.02 9.09
C LEU A 230 -4.51 14.72 9.16
N SER A 231 -4.90 14.26 10.36
CA SER A 231 -5.62 13.00 10.54
C SER A 231 -6.90 12.89 9.70
N THR A 232 -7.56 14.02 9.44
CA THR A 232 -8.77 14.11 8.61
C THR A 232 -8.50 14.47 7.15
N ASN A 233 -7.27 14.88 6.81
CA ASN A 233 -6.90 15.42 5.49
C ASN A 233 -5.62 14.78 4.89
N LEU A 234 -5.22 13.57 5.33
CA LEU A 234 -4.03 12.89 4.80
C LEU A 234 -4.08 12.68 3.27
N ASN A 235 -5.26 12.53 2.68
CA ASN A 235 -5.48 12.48 1.23
C ASN A 235 -5.00 13.76 0.50
N HIS A 236 -5.19 14.92 1.12
CA HIS A 236 -4.72 16.21 0.62
C HIS A 236 -3.21 16.35 0.74
N LEU A 237 -2.65 15.91 1.88
CA LEU A 237 -1.20 15.82 2.06
C LEU A 237 -0.56 14.92 0.99
N ALA A 238 -1.14 13.73 0.75
CA ALA A 238 -0.68 12.82 -0.30
C ALA A 238 -0.71 13.49 -1.68
N SER A 239 -1.80 14.19 -2.02
CA SER A 239 -1.96 14.89 -3.30
C SER A 239 -0.95 16.03 -3.49
N CYS A 240 -0.66 16.76 -2.41
CA CYS A 240 0.35 17.81 -2.39
C CYS A 240 1.77 17.25 -2.54
N LEU A 241 2.08 16.21 -1.75
CA LEU A 241 3.38 15.55 -1.76
C LEU A 241 3.68 14.94 -3.13
N THR A 242 2.75 14.16 -3.69
CA THR A 242 2.88 13.58 -5.05
C THR A 242 3.12 14.65 -6.11
N SER A 243 2.41 15.77 -6.05
CA SER A 243 2.62 16.90 -6.97
C SER A 243 3.98 17.56 -6.75
N SER A 244 4.43 17.72 -5.51
CA SER A 244 5.74 18.31 -5.18
C SER A 244 6.92 17.44 -5.63
N ILE A 245 6.77 16.11 -5.54
CA ILE A 245 7.76 15.13 -6.00
C ILE A 245 8.02 15.31 -7.51
N THR A 246 6.97 15.51 -8.32
CA THR A 246 7.11 15.69 -9.78
C THR A 246 7.86 16.97 -10.18
N ARG A 247 8.08 17.90 -9.24
CA ARG A 247 8.74 19.20 -9.45
C ARG A 247 10.09 19.30 -8.73
N SER A 248 10.50 18.25 -8.06
CA SER A 248 11.73 18.21 -7.27
C SER A 248 12.90 17.70 -8.08
N ASN A 249 14.10 18.15 -7.71
CA ASN A 249 15.34 17.67 -8.28
C ASN A 249 15.73 16.30 -7.71
N GLU A 250 16.65 15.64 -8.39
CA GLU A 250 17.13 14.31 -8.01
C GLU A 250 17.58 14.20 -6.55
N ALA A 251 18.41 15.14 -6.05
CA ALA A 251 18.93 15.08 -4.68
C ALA A 251 17.81 15.02 -3.64
N THR A 252 16.76 15.81 -3.87
CA THR A 252 15.54 15.81 -3.04
C THR A 252 14.80 14.47 -3.16
N LEU A 253 14.67 13.92 -4.37
CA LEU A 253 13.99 12.62 -4.58
C LEU A 253 14.71 11.47 -3.85
N VAL A 254 16.04 11.42 -3.94
CA VAL A 254 16.83 10.39 -3.25
C VAL A 254 16.72 10.54 -1.74
N ASN A 255 16.78 11.78 -1.21
CA ASN A 255 16.57 12.03 0.22
C ASN A 255 15.14 11.70 0.66
N SER A 256 14.15 11.94 -0.20
CA SER A 256 12.75 11.63 0.06
C SER A 256 12.53 10.13 0.26
N VAL A 257 13.08 9.27 -0.61
CA VAL A 257 12.98 7.81 -0.43
C VAL A 257 13.68 7.37 0.86
N ARG A 258 14.87 7.90 1.18
CA ARG A 258 15.57 7.58 2.43
C ARG A 258 14.74 7.96 3.67
N LYS A 259 14.05 9.10 3.62
CA LYS A 259 13.18 9.53 4.72
C LYS A 259 11.93 8.66 4.81
N LEU A 260 11.28 8.36 3.68
CA LEU A 260 10.14 7.43 3.65
C LEU A 260 10.51 6.06 4.22
N GLU A 261 11.71 5.55 3.91
CA GLU A 261 12.21 4.29 4.46
C GLU A 261 12.30 4.34 6.00
N ARG A 262 12.81 5.44 6.56
CA ARG A 262 12.86 5.65 8.02
C ARG A 262 11.46 5.74 8.64
N ILE A 263 10.55 6.48 8.00
CA ILE A 263 9.14 6.57 8.42
C ILE A 263 8.50 5.18 8.42
N CYS A 264 8.67 4.40 7.36
CA CYS A 264 8.16 3.03 7.26
C CYS A 264 8.75 2.13 8.36
N ARG A 265 10.05 2.26 8.65
CA ARG A 265 10.70 1.49 9.71
C ARG A 265 10.11 1.81 11.08
N TYR A 266 10.01 3.10 11.43
CA TYR A 266 9.39 3.53 12.67
C TYR A 266 7.94 3.06 12.77
N LEU A 267 7.17 3.16 11.68
CA LEU A 267 5.79 2.70 11.61
C LEU A 267 5.70 1.20 11.89
N SER A 268 6.59 0.42 11.29
CA SER A 268 6.68 -1.02 11.53
C SER A 268 6.94 -1.35 13.00
N ASP A 269 7.91 -0.69 13.62
CA ASP A 269 8.27 -0.91 15.03
C ASP A 269 7.13 -0.48 15.98
N THR A 270 6.46 0.63 15.64
CA THR A 270 5.29 1.12 16.37
C THR A 270 4.15 0.11 16.30
N VAL A 271 3.83 -0.39 15.11
CA VAL A 271 2.75 -1.37 14.91
C VAL A 271 3.04 -2.68 15.63
N ALA A 272 4.29 -3.13 15.67
CA ALA A 272 4.70 -4.31 16.42
C ALA A 272 4.45 -4.17 17.94
N SER A 273 4.45 -2.95 18.47
CA SER A 273 4.17 -2.68 19.88
C SER A 273 2.67 -2.54 20.23
N LEU A 274 1.81 -2.39 19.22
CA LEU A 274 0.37 -2.16 19.41
C LEU A 274 -0.42 -3.48 19.52
N LYS A 275 -1.47 -3.47 20.34
CA LYS A 275 -2.43 -4.59 20.38
C LYS A 275 -3.29 -4.58 19.12
N GLU A 276 -3.68 -5.75 18.62
CA GLU A 276 -4.32 -5.89 17.30
C GLU A 276 -5.55 -5.02 17.06
N GLN A 277 -6.31 -4.73 18.12
CA GLN A 277 -7.55 -3.95 18.12
C GLN A 277 -7.33 -2.42 17.99
N GLN A 278 -6.09 -1.94 18.02
CA GLN A 278 -5.76 -0.51 18.04
C GLN A 278 -5.39 0.09 16.67
N LEU A 279 -5.41 -0.70 15.60
CA LEU A 279 -5.10 -0.20 14.25
C LEU A 279 -6.29 0.57 13.69
N ASP A 280 -6.32 1.84 14.02
CA ASP A 280 -7.29 2.85 13.61
C ASP A 280 -7.17 3.18 12.10
N PHE A 281 -8.21 3.81 11.52
CA PHE A 281 -8.24 4.34 10.14
C PHE A 281 -7.02 5.22 9.82
N LYS A 282 -6.38 5.80 10.84
CA LYS A 282 -5.14 6.56 10.72
C LYS A 282 -4.00 5.77 10.07
N PHE A 283 -3.77 4.52 10.47
CA PHE A 283 -2.70 3.69 9.91
C PHE A 283 -2.97 3.32 8.45
N GLN A 284 -4.24 3.09 8.12
CA GLN A 284 -4.65 2.85 6.73
C GLN A 284 -4.38 4.07 5.84
N ASN A 285 -4.73 5.27 6.31
CA ASN A 285 -4.48 6.50 5.56
C ASN A 285 -2.98 6.77 5.38
N VAL A 286 -2.15 6.51 6.40
CA VAL A 286 -0.68 6.60 6.29
C VAL A 286 -0.13 5.60 5.29
N PHE A 287 -0.57 4.34 5.35
CA PHE A 287 -0.17 3.31 4.38
C PHE A 287 -0.47 3.76 2.94
N ILE A 288 -1.70 4.21 2.68
CA ILE A 288 -2.10 4.69 1.34
C ILE A 288 -1.22 5.87 0.90
N LEU A 289 -0.97 6.84 1.78
CA LEU A 289 -0.11 7.98 1.48
C LEU A 289 1.31 7.55 1.10
N ILE A 290 1.92 6.65 1.89
CA ILE A 290 3.27 6.13 1.64
C ILE A 290 3.32 5.44 0.28
N ILE A 291 2.35 4.58 -0.04
CA ILE A 291 2.34 3.88 -1.32
C ILE A 291 2.14 4.85 -2.49
N LEU A 292 1.30 5.88 -2.35
CA LEU A 292 1.15 6.92 -3.38
C LEU A 292 2.45 7.74 -3.57
N ALA A 293 3.16 8.05 -2.49
CA ALA A 293 4.45 8.74 -2.57
C ALA A 293 5.51 7.85 -3.25
N LEU A 294 5.60 6.58 -2.87
CA LEU A 294 6.51 5.60 -3.50
C LEU A 294 6.18 5.37 -4.98
N LYS A 295 4.90 5.36 -5.34
CA LYS A 295 4.45 5.28 -6.74
C LYS A 295 5.01 6.43 -7.57
N GLU A 296 4.79 7.67 -7.14
CA GLU A 296 5.30 8.82 -7.88
C GLU A 296 6.83 8.85 -7.89
N LEU A 297 7.50 8.49 -6.79
CA LEU A 297 8.97 8.38 -6.77
C LEU A 297 9.46 7.32 -7.77
N SER A 298 8.82 6.16 -7.84
CA SER A 298 9.17 5.11 -8.81
C SER A 298 8.93 5.56 -10.26
N ALA A 299 7.93 6.41 -10.50
CA ALA A 299 7.66 7.00 -11.82
C ALA A 299 8.73 8.03 -12.25
N MET A 300 9.47 8.62 -11.30
CA MET A 300 10.57 9.55 -11.56
C MET A 300 11.91 8.85 -11.93
N ASN A 301 11.89 7.57 -12.32
CA ASN A 301 13.09 6.80 -12.69
C ASN A 301 14.02 7.52 -13.69
N MET A 302 13.45 8.27 -14.64
CA MET A 302 14.23 8.99 -15.65
C MET A 302 14.99 10.19 -15.10
N THR A 303 14.58 10.71 -13.94
CA THR A 303 15.21 11.85 -13.26
C THR A 303 16.38 11.42 -12.38
N ILE A 304 16.46 10.13 -12.02
CA ILE A 304 17.50 9.59 -11.12
C ILE A 304 18.75 9.21 -11.93
N LEU A 305 19.91 9.74 -11.55
CA LEU A 305 21.18 9.39 -12.19
C LEU A 305 21.50 7.91 -11.97
N PRO A 306 22.14 7.23 -12.94
CA PRO A 306 22.49 5.82 -12.85
C PRO A 306 23.19 5.42 -11.54
N ASN A 307 24.12 6.25 -11.06
CA ASN A 307 24.92 5.97 -9.85
C ASN A 307 24.09 5.98 -8.56
N HIS A 308 22.92 6.61 -8.56
CA HIS A 308 22.03 6.65 -7.39
C HIS A 308 20.89 5.63 -7.47
N LYS A 309 20.65 5.02 -8.62
CA LYS A 309 19.50 4.11 -8.84
C LYS A 309 19.52 2.91 -7.90
N ASP A 310 20.68 2.31 -7.66
CA ASP A 310 20.79 1.15 -6.78
C ASP A 310 20.33 1.47 -5.36
N THR A 311 20.81 2.58 -4.80
CA THR A 311 20.41 3.03 -3.47
C THR A 311 18.93 3.43 -3.47
N PHE A 312 18.47 4.13 -4.52
CA PHE A 312 17.10 4.57 -4.66
C PHE A 312 16.11 3.39 -4.62
N TYR A 313 16.29 2.39 -5.47
CA TYR A 313 15.41 1.21 -5.53
C TYR A 313 15.58 0.28 -4.33
N SER A 314 16.78 0.16 -3.77
CA SER A 314 16.99 -0.57 -2.50
C SER A 314 16.17 0.05 -1.36
N MET A 315 16.11 1.38 -1.27
CA MET A 315 15.34 2.07 -0.24
C MET A 315 13.82 1.97 -0.50
N ILE A 316 13.37 1.93 -1.76
CA ILE A 316 11.97 1.60 -2.09
C ILE A 316 11.64 0.18 -1.62
N CYS A 317 12.53 -0.79 -1.88
CA CYS A 317 12.38 -2.17 -1.45
C CYS A 317 12.24 -2.28 0.08
N LEU A 318 13.13 -1.62 0.83
CA LEU A 318 13.09 -1.60 2.28
C LEU A 318 11.85 -0.87 2.81
N SER A 319 11.41 0.19 2.14
CA SER A 319 10.16 0.89 2.50
C SER A 319 8.95 -0.04 2.37
N LEU A 320 8.85 -0.80 1.26
CA LEU A 320 7.79 -1.79 1.07
C LEU A 320 7.88 -2.92 2.09
N PHE A 321 9.09 -3.41 2.37
CA PHE A 321 9.33 -4.44 3.37
C PHE A 321 8.86 -4.03 4.77
N HIS A 322 9.21 -2.81 5.21
CA HIS A 322 8.80 -2.30 6.51
C HIS A 322 7.29 -2.04 6.59
N VAL A 323 6.71 -1.46 5.54
CA VAL A 323 5.28 -1.13 5.53
C VAL A 323 4.38 -2.37 5.32
N HIS A 324 4.96 -3.51 4.91
CA HIS A 324 4.21 -4.76 4.71
C HIS A 324 3.53 -5.26 5.99
N VAL A 325 3.96 -4.85 7.18
CA VAL A 325 3.26 -5.16 8.44
C VAL A 325 1.81 -4.66 8.44
N LEU A 326 1.49 -3.65 7.63
CA LEU A 326 0.13 -3.11 7.50
C LEU A 326 -0.74 -3.84 6.46
N THR A 327 -0.16 -4.63 5.55
CA THR A 327 -0.92 -5.27 4.45
C THR A 327 -1.86 -6.36 4.94
N GLN A 328 -1.49 -7.11 5.98
CA GLN A 328 -2.31 -8.18 6.55
C GLN A 328 -3.70 -7.69 6.98
N LYS A 329 -3.79 -6.44 7.46
CA LYS A 329 -5.03 -5.87 8.02
C LYS A 329 -5.77 -4.94 7.07
N ILE A 330 -5.05 -4.23 6.19
CA ILE A 330 -5.64 -3.34 5.19
C ILE A 330 -6.04 -4.13 3.93
N GLY A 331 -5.30 -5.18 3.60
CA GLY A 331 -5.34 -5.87 2.32
C GLY A 331 -4.58 -5.10 1.23
N THR A 332 -3.93 -5.84 0.32
CA THR A 332 -3.38 -5.30 -0.94
C THR A 332 -4.29 -5.58 -2.13
N VAL A 333 -5.27 -6.48 -1.97
CA VAL A 333 -6.18 -6.88 -3.03
C VAL A 333 -6.99 -5.67 -3.50
N GLY A 334 -6.88 -5.35 -4.79
CA GLY A 334 -7.55 -4.18 -5.36
C GLY A 334 -6.84 -2.86 -5.08
N PHE A 335 -5.55 -2.87 -4.69
CA PHE A 335 -4.72 -1.67 -4.60
C PHE A 335 -3.67 -1.60 -5.72
N PRO A 336 -4.04 -1.22 -6.96
CA PRO A 336 -3.13 -1.21 -8.12
C PRO A 336 -1.85 -0.39 -7.94
N SER A 337 -1.86 0.59 -7.04
CA SER A 337 -0.67 1.40 -6.78
C SER A 337 0.41 0.63 -6.02
N TYR A 338 0.04 -0.31 -5.14
CA TYR A 338 1.00 -1.18 -4.46
C TYR A 338 1.66 -2.13 -5.48
N ASP A 339 0.84 -2.80 -6.29
CA ASP A 339 1.33 -3.73 -7.32
C ASP A 339 2.24 -3.02 -8.32
N TYR A 340 1.87 -1.80 -8.74
CA TYR A 340 2.71 -0.97 -9.62
C TYR A 340 4.09 -0.68 -9.02
N VAL A 341 4.18 -0.26 -7.75
CA VAL A 341 5.48 0.01 -7.10
C VAL A 341 6.28 -1.28 -7.00
N TYR A 342 5.64 -2.36 -6.59
CA TYR A 342 6.28 -3.65 -6.40
C TYR A 342 6.82 -4.23 -7.72
N ASP A 343 6.03 -4.18 -8.80
CA ASP A 343 6.43 -4.71 -10.11
C ASP A 343 7.48 -3.82 -10.79
N ASN A 344 7.42 -2.49 -10.61
CA ASN A 344 8.49 -1.59 -11.04
C ASN A 344 9.82 -1.91 -10.34
N LEU A 345 9.76 -2.18 -9.04
CA LEU A 345 10.93 -2.55 -8.24
C LEU A 345 11.53 -3.88 -8.73
N VAL A 346 10.69 -4.90 -8.92
CA VAL A 346 11.13 -6.19 -9.46
C VAL A 346 11.71 -6.00 -10.86
N THR A 347 11.06 -5.23 -11.72
CA THR A 347 11.53 -4.91 -13.08
C THR A 347 12.90 -4.23 -13.04
N TYR A 348 13.16 -3.32 -12.10
CA TYR A 348 14.47 -2.70 -11.94
C TYR A 348 15.56 -3.74 -11.68
N PHE A 349 15.36 -4.60 -10.67
CA PHE A 349 16.34 -5.64 -10.33
C PHE A 349 16.52 -6.67 -11.44
N ILE A 350 15.47 -6.93 -12.21
CA ILE A 350 15.48 -7.79 -13.39
C ILE A 350 16.33 -7.18 -14.51
N VAL A 351 16.04 -5.94 -14.91
CA VAL A 351 16.71 -5.28 -16.04
C VAL A 351 18.18 -4.99 -15.76
N MET A 352 18.51 -4.67 -14.50
CA MET A 352 19.88 -4.44 -14.07
C MET A 352 20.75 -5.70 -14.12
N ASP A 353 20.14 -6.86 -13.90
CA ASP A 353 20.77 -8.18 -14.10
C ASP A 353 22.05 -8.42 -13.25
N ASP A 354 22.07 -7.86 -12.03
CA ASP A 354 23.18 -7.99 -11.06
C ASP A 354 22.68 -8.51 -9.71
N LEU A 355 22.97 -9.79 -9.46
CA LEU A 355 22.55 -10.49 -8.23
C LEU A 355 23.21 -9.93 -6.96
N SER A 356 24.42 -9.35 -7.06
CA SER A 356 25.17 -8.87 -5.88
C SER A 356 24.48 -7.70 -5.16
N LYS A 357 23.79 -6.87 -5.93
CA LYS A 357 23.00 -5.76 -5.42
C LYS A 357 21.72 -6.26 -4.73
N ILE A 358 21.12 -7.31 -5.27
CA ILE A 358 19.95 -7.97 -4.64
C ILE A 358 20.37 -8.64 -3.32
N THR A 359 21.51 -9.32 -3.28
CA THR A 359 22.01 -9.95 -2.04
C THR A 359 22.22 -8.93 -0.93
N THR A 360 22.71 -7.72 -1.26
CA THR A 360 22.86 -6.63 -0.27
C THR A 360 21.50 -6.26 0.36
N VAL A 361 20.44 -6.17 -0.44
CA VAL A 361 19.09 -5.86 0.05
C VAL A 361 18.52 -7.02 0.88
N LEU A 362 18.72 -8.26 0.44
CA LEU A 362 18.28 -9.45 1.17
C LEU A 362 18.99 -9.58 2.53
N GLU A 363 20.27 -9.24 2.61
CA GLU A 363 21.00 -9.19 3.88
C GLU A 363 20.42 -8.15 4.84
N LEU A 364 20.09 -6.96 4.34
CA LEU A 364 19.46 -5.91 5.14
C LEU A 364 18.09 -6.35 5.68
N MET A 365 17.26 -6.99 4.85
CA MET A 365 15.99 -7.58 5.30
C MET A 365 16.21 -8.64 6.38
N LYS A 366 17.16 -9.56 6.19
CA LYS A 366 17.50 -10.63 7.14
C LYS A 366 17.94 -10.06 8.50
N ARG A 367 18.67 -8.94 8.51
CA ARG A 367 19.07 -8.23 9.74
C ARG A 367 17.90 -7.54 10.43
N ASN A 368 16.91 -7.06 9.68
CA ASN A 368 15.75 -6.31 10.18
C ASN A 368 14.59 -7.21 10.69
N ASN A 369 14.88 -8.13 11.62
CA ASN A 369 13.89 -8.89 12.41
C ASN A 369 12.90 -9.79 11.65
N THR A 370 13.23 -10.35 10.48
CA THR A 370 12.37 -11.33 9.78
C THR A 370 12.01 -12.56 10.62
N LYS A 371 12.82 -12.90 11.64
CA LYS A 371 12.54 -14.01 12.56
C LYS A 371 11.45 -13.72 13.59
N GLN A 372 11.25 -12.45 13.93
CA GLN A 372 10.31 -12.03 14.98
C GLN A 372 9.01 -11.48 14.39
N ASP A 373 9.06 -11.00 13.15
CA ASP A 373 7.92 -10.39 12.48
C ASP A 373 7.46 -11.26 11.29
N PRO A 374 6.35 -12.01 11.45
CA PRO A 374 5.85 -12.90 10.42
C PRO A 374 5.40 -12.17 9.14
N ASN A 375 4.97 -10.92 9.20
CA ASN A 375 4.59 -10.15 8.01
C ASN A 375 5.82 -9.80 7.17
N LYS A 376 6.88 -9.34 7.81
CA LYS A 376 8.18 -9.12 7.14
C LYS A 376 8.71 -10.41 6.52
N LEU A 377 8.52 -11.54 7.19
CA LEU A 377 8.91 -12.85 6.65
C LEU A 377 8.14 -13.19 5.38
N VAL A 378 6.82 -12.94 5.32
CA VAL A 378 6.01 -13.13 4.10
C VAL A 378 6.54 -12.28 2.95
N PHE A 379 6.80 -10.98 3.19
CA PHE A 379 7.37 -10.11 2.16
C PHE A 379 8.71 -10.66 1.65
N TYR A 380 9.59 -11.05 2.58
CA TYR A 380 10.91 -11.58 2.27
C TYR A 380 10.83 -12.84 1.39
N ILE A 381 9.97 -13.79 1.76
CA ILE A 381 9.78 -15.04 1.00
C ILE A 381 9.22 -14.76 -0.38
N ASN A 382 8.19 -13.91 -0.48
CA ASN A 382 7.55 -13.58 -1.75
C ASN A 382 8.47 -12.82 -2.69
N PHE A 383 9.26 -11.88 -2.16
CA PHE A 383 10.29 -11.20 -2.92
C PHE A 383 11.38 -12.17 -3.38
N LEU A 384 11.88 -13.01 -2.49
CA LEU A 384 12.87 -14.04 -2.83
C LEU A 384 12.35 -15.01 -3.89
N ASN A 385 11.08 -15.41 -3.82
CA ASN A 385 10.44 -16.27 -4.80
C ASN A 385 10.38 -15.61 -6.19
N LYS A 386 9.93 -14.34 -6.28
CA LYS A 386 9.90 -13.60 -7.55
C LYS A 386 11.30 -13.43 -8.16
N ILE A 387 12.30 -13.07 -7.33
CA ILE A 387 13.69 -12.98 -7.78
C ILE A 387 14.21 -14.34 -8.24
N THR A 388 13.97 -15.40 -7.47
CA THR A 388 14.45 -16.76 -7.78
C THR A 388 13.88 -17.25 -9.10
N ASN A 389 12.59 -17.03 -9.31
CA ASN A 389 11.90 -17.43 -10.54
C ASN A 389 12.48 -16.73 -11.78
N TYR A 390 12.84 -15.45 -11.66
CA TYR A 390 13.45 -14.71 -12.78
C TYR A 390 14.90 -15.11 -13.04
N TYR A 391 15.72 -15.12 -11.98
CA TYR A 391 17.16 -15.35 -12.10
C TYR A 391 17.53 -16.82 -12.30
N GLY A 392 16.58 -17.76 -12.34
CA GLY A 392 16.80 -19.21 -12.21
C GLY A 392 18.12 -19.75 -12.78
N CYS A 393 18.49 -19.38 -14.02
CA CYS A 393 19.73 -19.81 -14.67
C CYS A 393 21.05 -19.31 -14.06
N ARG A 394 21.01 -18.26 -13.23
CA ARG A 394 22.16 -17.61 -12.60
C ARG A 394 22.28 -17.92 -11.11
N ILE A 395 21.28 -18.55 -10.52
CA ILE A 395 21.30 -18.87 -9.10
C ILE A 395 22.35 -19.96 -8.86
N ARG A 396 23.31 -19.63 -8.01
CA ARG A 396 24.37 -20.56 -7.59
C ARG A 396 24.06 -21.09 -6.19
N LEU A 397 24.66 -22.23 -5.86
CA LEU A 397 24.47 -22.89 -4.58
C LEU A 397 24.68 -21.96 -3.36
N PRO A 398 25.69 -21.07 -3.31
CA PRO A 398 25.87 -20.15 -2.18
C PRO A 398 24.63 -19.31 -1.86
N PHE A 399 23.96 -18.79 -2.90
CA PHE A 399 22.73 -18.02 -2.75
C PHE A 399 21.61 -18.85 -2.12
N ILE A 400 21.45 -20.09 -2.59
CA ILE A 400 20.45 -21.03 -2.06
C ILE A 400 20.74 -21.32 -0.58
N THR A 401 21.99 -21.70 -0.27
CA THR A 401 22.39 -22.07 1.10
C THR A 401 22.29 -20.90 2.09
N GLU A 402 22.47 -19.67 1.62
CA GLU A 402 22.49 -18.48 2.50
C GLU A 402 21.12 -17.86 2.74
N PHE A 403 20.28 -17.78 1.70
CA PHE A 403 19.01 -17.05 1.73
C PHE A 403 17.78 -17.96 1.70
N ILE A 404 17.83 -19.09 1.00
CA ILE A 404 16.67 -19.97 0.80
C ILE A 404 16.66 -21.12 1.81
N GLU A 405 17.75 -21.87 1.94
CA GLU A 405 17.82 -23.08 2.78
C GLU A 405 17.45 -22.82 4.26
N PRO A 406 17.84 -21.69 4.89
CA PRO A 406 17.40 -21.39 6.25
C PRO A 406 15.88 -21.28 6.39
N LEU A 407 15.16 -20.89 5.33
CA LEU A 407 13.69 -20.81 5.32
C LEU A 407 13.04 -22.19 5.28
N LEU A 408 13.67 -23.15 4.61
CA LEU A 408 13.19 -24.53 4.49
C LEU A 408 13.28 -25.30 5.81
N HIS A 409 14.17 -24.87 6.70
CA HIS A 409 14.39 -25.47 8.02
C HIS A 409 13.56 -24.84 9.14
N PHE A 410 12.72 -23.82 8.88
CA PHE A 410 12.01 -23.15 9.96
C PHE A 410 11.11 -24.11 10.74
N ASP A 411 11.21 -24.07 12.07
CA ASP A 411 10.31 -24.78 12.98
C ASP A 411 8.83 -24.44 12.72
N VAL A 412 8.50 -23.30 12.12
CA VAL A 412 7.13 -22.94 11.68
C VAL A 412 6.61 -23.88 10.58
N PHE A 413 7.51 -24.34 9.71
CA PHE A 413 7.22 -25.31 8.67
C PHE A 413 6.87 -26.70 9.27
N PHE A 414 7.49 -27.05 10.40
CA PHE A 414 7.29 -28.34 11.08
C PHE A 414 6.23 -28.31 12.20
N SER A 415 6.16 -27.23 12.98
CA SER A 415 5.28 -27.07 14.14
C SER A 415 3.87 -26.67 13.68
N GLY A 416 2.97 -27.64 13.74
CA GLY A 416 1.61 -27.53 13.25
C GLY A 416 0.66 -26.74 14.15
N LYS A 417 0.97 -25.48 14.51
CA LYS A 417 -0.04 -24.58 15.06
C LYS A 417 -0.78 -23.89 13.92
N THR A 418 -1.69 -24.60 13.26
CA THR A 418 -2.52 -24.05 12.16
C THR A 418 -3.73 -23.30 12.71
N GLY A 419 -3.50 -22.26 13.52
CA GLY A 419 -4.58 -21.43 14.05
C GLY A 419 -4.75 -20.10 13.31
N ASN A 420 -3.64 -19.48 12.91
CA ASN A 420 -3.66 -18.12 12.38
C ASN A 420 -3.53 -18.10 10.85
N THR A 421 -4.28 -17.20 10.20
CA THR A 421 -4.24 -16.96 8.75
C THR A 421 -2.83 -16.71 8.23
N LEU A 422 -2.00 -16.00 9.02
CA LEU A 422 -0.62 -15.67 8.68
C LEU A 422 0.31 -16.90 8.68
N ASP A 423 0.08 -17.88 9.57
CA ASP A 423 0.86 -19.11 9.59
C ASP A 423 0.61 -19.95 8.32
N ILE A 424 -0.62 -19.88 7.79
CA ILE A 424 -0.99 -20.52 6.52
C ILE A 424 -0.28 -19.81 5.36
N GLU A 425 -0.34 -18.48 5.32
CA GLU A 425 0.30 -17.68 4.27
C GLU A 425 1.83 -17.89 4.22
N ILE A 426 2.50 -17.94 5.38
CA ILE A 426 3.92 -18.24 5.46
C ILE A 426 4.22 -19.63 4.90
N LYS A 427 3.44 -20.64 5.29
CA LYS A 427 3.62 -22.02 4.80
C LYS A 427 3.45 -22.10 3.29
N GLU A 428 2.39 -21.50 2.76
CA GLU A 428 2.14 -21.46 1.32
C GLU A 428 3.28 -20.76 0.58
N SER A 429 3.74 -19.62 1.09
CA SER A 429 4.88 -18.88 0.53
C SER A 429 6.16 -19.72 0.51
N ILE A 430 6.45 -20.48 1.59
CA ILE A 430 7.59 -21.39 1.65
C ILE A 430 7.44 -22.53 0.65
N HIS A 431 6.26 -23.14 0.55
CA HIS A 431 6.00 -24.19 -0.44
C HIS A 431 6.24 -23.69 -1.86
N THR A 432 5.73 -22.50 -2.21
CA THR A 432 5.97 -21.90 -3.52
C THR A 432 7.46 -21.66 -3.76
N LEU A 433 8.17 -21.06 -2.81
CA LEU A 433 9.62 -20.84 -2.93
C LEU A 433 10.39 -22.17 -3.09
N THR A 434 10.00 -23.20 -2.34
CA THR A 434 10.63 -24.53 -2.39
C THR A 434 10.43 -25.18 -3.75
N ILE A 435 9.22 -25.09 -4.30
CA ILE A 435 8.92 -25.59 -5.65
C ILE A 435 9.76 -24.83 -6.68
N THR A 436 9.80 -23.49 -6.60
CA THR A 436 10.59 -22.65 -7.51
C THR A 436 12.07 -23.03 -7.50
N VAL A 437 12.70 -23.14 -6.32
CA VAL A 437 14.14 -23.48 -6.23
C VAL A 437 14.44 -24.93 -6.67
N LEU A 438 13.54 -25.88 -6.37
CA LEU A 438 13.68 -27.26 -6.81
C LEU A 438 13.37 -27.46 -8.30
N SER A 439 12.76 -26.46 -8.94
CA SER A 439 12.41 -26.45 -10.37
C SER A 439 13.35 -25.59 -11.21
N ILE A 440 14.44 -25.06 -10.62
CA ILE A 440 15.53 -24.44 -11.38
C ILE A 440 16.09 -25.48 -12.35
N ASP A 441 16.22 -25.13 -13.62
CA ASP A 441 16.77 -26.04 -14.62
C ASP A 441 18.18 -26.51 -14.22
N SER A 442 18.31 -27.83 -14.13
CA SER A 442 19.52 -28.54 -13.71
C SER A 442 20.67 -28.45 -14.72
N SER A 443 20.39 -27.98 -15.94
CA SER A 443 21.41 -27.76 -16.98
C SER A 443 22.40 -26.64 -16.63
N TYR A 444 21.98 -25.65 -15.84
CA TYR A 444 22.77 -24.44 -15.58
C TYR A 444 23.84 -24.59 -14.50
N SER A 445 23.67 -25.54 -13.59
CA SER A 445 24.57 -25.72 -12.44
C SER A 445 24.51 -27.13 -11.87
N SER A 446 25.60 -27.89 -12.03
CA SER A 446 25.73 -29.24 -11.48
C SER A 446 25.63 -29.28 -9.95
N GLN A 447 26.14 -28.25 -9.27
CA GLN A 447 26.04 -28.11 -7.81
C GLN A 447 24.58 -27.94 -7.36
N VAL A 448 23.79 -27.14 -8.09
CA VAL A 448 22.37 -26.95 -7.79
C VAL A 448 21.60 -28.23 -8.09
N ALA A 449 21.89 -28.91 -9.20
CA ALA A 449 21.28 -30.19 -9.54
C ALA A 449 21.54 -31.27 -8.48
N GLN A 450 22.77 -31.39 -7.99
CA GLN A 450 23.10 -32.31 -6.88
C GLN A 450 22.35 -31.95 -5.60
N TRP A 451 22.25 -30.66 -5.28
CA TRP A 451 21.47 -30.18 -4.14
C TRP A 451 19.98 -30.54 -4.29
N GLN A 452 19.39 -30.33 -5.47
CA GLN A 452 17.99 -30.68 -5.78
C GLN A 452 17.74 -32.18 -5.59
N VAL A 453 18.59 -33.04 -6.14
CA VAL A 453 18.53 -34.50 -5.95
C VAL A 453 18.49 -34.87 -4.46
N SER A 454 19.29 -34.19 -3.65
CA SER A 454 19.35 -34.46 -2.20
C SER A 454 18.13 -33.98 -1.40
N ARG A 455 17.28 -33.13 -1.99
CA ARG A 455 16.16 -32.47 -1.30
C ARG A 455 14.78 -32.86 -1.82
N ILE A 456 14.63 -33.21 -3.10
CA ILE A 456 13.32 -33.53 -3.70
C ILE A 456 12.60 -34.64 -2.92
N LEU A 457 13.26 -35.79 -2.69
CA LEU A 457 12.62 -36.91 -2.01
C LEU A 457 12.23 -36.55 -0.57
N VAL A 458 13.09 -35.80 0.13
CA VAL A 458 12.83 -35.33 1.49
C VAL A 458 11.61 -34.42 1.53
N TYR A 459 11.52 -33.47 0.58
CA TYR A 459 10.41 -32.53 0.48
C TYR A 459 9.09 -33.21 0.09
N LEU A 460 9.12 -34.16 -0.85
CA LEU A 460 7.93 -34.94 -1.22
C LEU A 460 7.41 -35.76 -0.04
N LYS A 461 8.30 -36.45 0.69
CA LYS A 461 7.96 -37.22 1.89
C LYS A 461 7.27 -36.35 2.94
N MET A 462 7.86 -35.19 3.21
CA MET A 462 7.35 -34.21 4.16
C MET A 462 6.00 -33.61 3.73
N SER A 463 5.83 -33.32 2.44
CA SER A 463 4.55 -32.83 1.89
C SER A 463 3.44 -33.89 2.01
N MET A 464 3.76 -35.17 1.77
CA MET A 464 2.83 -36.27 2.02
C MET A 464 2.46 -36.37 3.50
N ASP A 465 3.43 -36.25 4.42
CA ASP A 465 3.17 -36.26 5.86
C ASP A 465 2.25 -35.10 6.29
N GLN A 466 2.46 -33.89 5.75
CA GLN A 466 1.59 -32.74 6.01
C GLN A 466 0.18 -32.93 5.45
N PHE A 467 0.02 -33.47 4.24
CA PHE A 467 -1.28 -33.80 3.66
C PHE A 467 -2.01 -34.88 4.48
N ILE A 468 -1.31 -35.95 4.87
CA ILE A 468 -1.87 -37.02 5.72
C ILE A 468 -2.29 -36.47 7.08
N ALA A 469 -1.55 -35.51 7.62
CA ALA A 469 -1.92 -34.79 8.84
C ALA A 469 -3.06 -33.77 8.65
N GLY A 470 -3.53 -33.54 7.42
CA GLY A 470 -4.58 -32.55 7.10
C GLY A 470 -4.11 -31.09 7.09
N LYS A 471 -2.79 -30.85 7.01
CA LYS A 471 -2.18 -29.51 6.96
C LYS A 471 -2.03 -28.97 5.53
N LEU A 472 -2.15 -29.83 4.52
CA LEU A 472 -2.21 -29.46 3.11
C LEU A 472 -3.54 -29.92 2.51
N SER A 473 -4.09 -29.13 1.60
CA SER A 473 -5.24 -29.51 0.79
C SER A 473 -4.85 -30.47 -0.35
N ALA A 474 -5.84 -31.15 -0.91
CA ALA A 474 -5.63 -32.04 -2.06
C ALA A 474 -5.04 -31.31 -3.28
N ASN A 475 -5.52 -30.09 -3.56
CA ASN A 475 -5.01 -29.28 -4.67
C ASN A 475 -3.53 -28.89 -4.45
N GLN A 476 -3.15 -28.53 -3.22
CA GLN A 476 -1.77 -28.14 -2.91
C GLN A 476 -0.79 -29.30 -3.09
N ILE A 477 -1.11 -30.51 -2.60
CA ILE A 477 -0.21 -31.67 -2.79
C ILE A 477 -0.11 -32.06 -4.27
N LEU A 478 -1.21 -31.98 -5.03
CA LEU A 478 -1.18 -32.24 -6.48
C LEU A 478 -0.33 -31.21 -7.24
N LEU A 479 -0.41 -29.93 -6.87
CA LEU A 479 0.45 -28.90 -7.45
C LEU A 479 1.94 -29.17 -7.16
N ILE A 480 2.28 -29.58 -5.93
CA ILE A 480 3.65 -29.95 -5.56
C ILE A 480 4.17 -31.11 -6.42
N PHE A 481 3.38 -32.19 -6.51
CA PHE A 481 3.76 -33.36 -7.29
C PHE A 481 3.82 -33.05 -8.79
N GLY A 482 2.86 -32.29 -9.32
CA GLY A 482 2.84 -31.85 -10.72
C GLY A 482 4.12 -31.12 -11.11
N HIS A 483 4.53 -30.10 -10.34
CA HIS A 483 5.73 -29.33 -10.63
C HIS A 483 7.00 -30.18 -10.47
N LEU A 484 7.18 -30.89 -9.36
CA LEU A 484 8.43 -31.61 -9.11
C LEU A 484 8.62 -32.83 -10.01
N SER A 485 7.53 -33.48 -10.43
CA SER A 485 7.61 -34.63 -11.33
C SER A 485 8.18 -34.25 -12.69
N THR A 486 7.90 -33.03 -13.18
CA THR A 486 8.49 -32.52 -14.43
C THR A 486 10.01 -32.41 -14.40
N GLN A 487 10.60 -32.31 -13.21
CA GLN A 487 12.05 -32.16 -13.01
C GLN A 487 12.78 -33.50 -12.90
N LEU A 488 12.07 -34.59 -12.59
CA LEU A 488 12.68 -35.91 -12.37
C LEU A 488 13.46 -36.43 -13.60
N PRO A 489 12.99 -36.25 -14.86
CA PRO A 489 13.75 -36.65 -16.04
C PRO A 489 15.06 -35.88 -16.21
N SER A 490 15.07 -34.55 -15.97
CA SER A 490 16.29 -33.73 -16.14
C SER A 490 17.36 -34.08 -15.09
N LEU A 491 16.93 -34.48 -13.89
CA LEU A 491 17.81 -34.89 -12.80
C LEU A 491 18.31 -36.34 -12.89
N HIS A 492 17.84 -37.13 -13.87
CA HIS A 492 18.23 -38.52 -14.04
C HIS A 492 19.76 -38.71 -14.19
N ASN A 493 20.43 -37.74 -14.83
CA ASN A 493 21.88 -37.75 -15.00
C ASN A 493 22.66 -37.66 -13.68
N TYR A 494 22.05 -37.10 -12.64
CA TYR A 494 22.66 -36.90 -11.33
C TYR A 494 22.26 -38.00 -10.33
N ASN A 495 21.03 -38.54 -10.45
CA ASN A 495 20.60 -39.73 -9.71
C ASN A 495 19.60 -40.55 -10.53
N LYS A 496 20.09 -41.67 -11.07
CA LYS A 496 19.31 -42.60 -11.91
C LYS A 496 18.13 -43.24 -11.16
N HIS A 497 18.18 -43.28 -9.84
CA HIS A 497 17.18 -43.92 -9.00
C HIS A 497 16.14 -42.95 -8.44
N LEU A 498 16.31 -41.64 -8.61
CA LEU A 498 15.46 -40.62 -7.99
C LEU A 498 13.96 -40.83 -8.29
N LEU A 499 13.59 -41.04 -9.56
CA LEU A 499 12.20 -41.31 -9.96
C LEU A 499 11.68 -42.61 -9.34
N ARG A 500 12.48 -43.69 -9.36
CA ARG A 500 12.10 -44.98 -8.79
C ARG A 500 11.86 -44.87 -7.28
N ASP A 501 12.77 -44.21 -6.58
CA ASP A 501 12.73 -44.08 -5.12
C ASP A 501 11.57 -43.17 -4.71
N SER A 502 11.28 -42.13 -5.49
CA SER A 502 10.09 -41.27 -5.33
C SER A 502 8.78 -42.05 -5.50
N LEU A 503 8.64 -42.80 -6.59
CA LEU A 503 7.46 -43.64 -6.83
C LEU A 503 7.26 -44.68 -5.73
N HIS A 504 8.34 -45.30 -5.26
CA HIS A 504 8.30 -46.30 -4.19
C HIS A 504 7.89 -45.70 -2.85
N GLU A 505 8.43 -44.53 -2.48
CA GLU A 505 8.01 -43.82 -1.28
C GLU A 505 6.52 -43.45 -1.36
N THR A 506 6.05 -42.90 -2.49
CA THR A 506 4.63 -42.58 -2.69
C THR A 506 3.74 -43.82 -2.57
N TYR A 507 4.15 -44.95 -3.17
CA TYR A 507 3.45 -46.23 -3.02
C TYR A 507 3.36 -46.69 -1.56
N ILE A 508 4.48 -46.68 -0.82
CA ILE A 508 4.50 -47.04 0.61
C ILE A 508 3.53 -46.16 1.41
N ARG A 509 3.47 -44.86 1.11
CA ARG A 509 2.53 -43.93 1.75
C ARG A 509 1.09 -44.27 1.43
N ILE A 510 0.75 -44.58 0.17
CA ILE A 510 -0.61 -44.99 -0.24
C ILE A 510 -1.06 -46.25 0.52
N VAL A 511 -0.18 -47.24 0.67
CA VAL A 511 -0.50 -48.50 1.38
C VAL A 511 -0.75 -48.26 2.87
N ASN A 512 0.00 -47.35 3.49
CA ASN A 512 -0.09 -47.08 4.93
C ASN A 512 -1.20 -46.09 5.32
N VAL A 513 -1.79 -45.37 4.37
CA VAL A 513 -2.88 -44.41 4.64
C VAL A 513 -4.22 -45.14 4.76
N LYS A 514 -4.84 -45.01 5.95
CA LYS A 514 -6.15 -45.62 6.25
C LYS A 514 -7.33 -44.84 5.67
N ASN A 515 -7.22 -43.53 5.54
CA ASN A 515 -8.31 -42.69 5.06
C ASN A 515 -8.47 -42.84 3.52
N PRO A 516 -9.65 -43.27 3.02
CA PRO A 516 -9.85 -43.54 1.60
C PRO A 516 -9.76 -42.30 0.70
N GLU A 517 -10.22 -41.13 1.17
CA GLU A 517 -10.13 -39.88 0.41
C GLU A 517 -8.68 -39.44 0.24
N LYS A 518 -7.89 -39.49 1.32
CA LYS A 518 -6.46 -39.20 1.28
C LYS A 518 -5.70 -40.22 0.42
N LYS A 519 -6.09 -41.48 0.50
CA LYS A 519 -5.55 -42.54 -0.35
C LYS A 519 -5.79 -42.23 -1.84
N ASN A 520 -6.99 -41.80 -2.20
CA ASN A 520 -7.31 -41.43 -3.58
C ASN A 520 -6.43 -40.29 -4.09
N VAL A 521 -6.26 -39.21 -3.32
CA VAL A 521 -5.40 -38.07 -3.73
C VAL A 521 -3.94 -38.49 -3.88
N LEU A 522 -3.42 -39.38 -3.02
CA LEU A 522 -2.06 -39.90 -3.19
C LEU A 522 -1.92 -40.81 -4.41
N ILE A 523 -2.98 -41.54 -4.79
CA ILE A 523 -3.02 -42.26 -6.06
C ILE A 523 -2.98 -41.28 -7.24
N GLU A 524 -3.71 -40.17 -7.18
CA GLU A 524 -3.61 -39.08 -8.18
C GLU A 524 -2.16 -38.55 -8.29
N CYS A 525 -1.48 -38.35 -7.16
CA CYS A 525 -0.06 -37.96 -7.13
C CYS A 525 0.87 -39.01 -7.79
N LEU A 526 0.59 -40.30 -7.58
CA LEU A 526 1.34 -41.39 -8.20
C LEU A 526 1.13 -41.41 -9.73
N ILE A 527 -0.10 -41.23 -10.20
CA ILE A 527 -0.43 -41.14 -11.63
C ILE A 527 0.36 -40.01 -12.29
N VAL A 528 0.43 -38.84 -11.66
CA VAL A 528 1.19 -37.68 -12.15
C VAL A 528 2.69 -38.00 -12.30
N GLN A 529 3.29 -38.74 -11.37
CA GLN A 529 4.71 -39.11 -11.45
C GLN A 529 5.00 -40.14 -12.56
N ILE A 530 4.08 -41.10 -12.75
CA ILE A 530 4.25 -42.18 -13.73
C ILE A 530 4.35 -41.64 -15.15
N ALA A 531 3.70 -40.50 -15.44
CA ALA A 531 3.76 -39.85 -16.74
C ALA A 531 5.20 -39.50 -17.20
N PHE A 532 6.16 -39.45 -16.27
CA PHE A 532 7.56 -39.10 -16.55
C PHE A 532 8.51 -40.31 -16.61
N ILE A 533 7.98 -41.54 -16.65
CA ILE A 533 8.78 -42.76 -16.79
C ILE A 533 9.18 -42.96 -18.26
N ASN A 534 10.47 -42.80 -18.57
CA ASN A 534 10.99 -42.99 -19.93
C ASN A 534 11.12 -44.46 -20.36
N ASN A 535 11.19 -45.42 -19.43
CA ASN A 535 11.35 -46.84 -19.76
C ASN A 535 9.97 -47.52 -19.90
N PRO A 536 9.60 -48.01 -21.10
CA PRO A 536 8.29 -48.61 -21.33
C PRO A 536 7.98 -49.83 -20.43
N HIS A 537 8.97 -50.67 -20.12
CA HIS A 537 8.73 -51.84 -19.26
C HIS A 537 8.43 -51.44 -17.82
N HIS A 538 9.10 -50.40 -17.32
CA HIS A 538 8.83 -49.87 -15.98
C HIS A 538 7.47 -49.15 -15.95
N LEU A 539 7.10 -48.47 -17.04
CA LEU A 539 5.80 -47.82 -17.18
C LEU A 539 4.65 -48.83 -17.01
N ILE A 540 4.67 -49.95 -17.75
CA ILE A 540 3.64 -51.00 -17.62
C ILE A 540 3.57 -51.57 -16.19
N GLY A 541 4.72 -51.79 -15.54
CA GLY A 541 4.76 -52.26 -14.16
C GLY A 541 4.05 -51.31 -13.19
N TRP A 542 4.27 -50.00 -13.33
CA TRP A 542 3.62 -48.98 -12.50
C TRP A 542 2.15 -48.76 -12.86
N LEU A 543 1.76 -48.89 -14.13
CA LEU A 543 0.36 -48.88 -14.56
C LEU A 543 -0.45 -50.01 -13.90
N ASN A 544 0.12 -51.22 -13.83
CA ASN A 544 -0.48 -52.34 -13.11
C ASN A 544 -0.64 -52.06 -11.61
N ILE A 545 0.36 -51.43 -10.98
CA ILE A 545 0.27 -51.02 -9.56
C ILE A 545 -0.86 -49.99 -9.36
N CYS A 546 -0.96 -48.99 -10.23
CA CYS A 546 -2.06 -48.01 -10.17
C CYS A 546 -3.43 -48.69 -10.31
N LEU A 547 -3.59 -49.61 -11.27
CA LEU A 547 -4.84 -50.34 -11.44
C LEU A 547 -5.20 -51.20 -10.22
N GLN A 548 -4.21 -51.82 -9.57
CA GLN A 548 -4.45 -52.58 -8.33
C GLN A 548 -4.86 -51.67 -7.16
N LEU A 549 -4.32 -50.45 -7.10
CA LEU A 549 -4.65 -49.47 -6.06
C LEU A 549 -6.02 -48.82 -6.28
N ILE A 550 -6.40 -48.60 -7.54
CA ILE A 550 -7.69 -48.05 -7.95
C ILE A 550 -8.72 -49.19 -7.91
N ASN A 551 -9.62 -49.18 -6.92
CA ASN A 551 -10.78 -50.07 -6.98
C ASN A 551 -11.54 -49.78 -8.30
N THR A 552 -11.90 -50.80 -9.08
CA THR A 552 -12.49 -50.66 -10.43
C THR A 552 -13.77 -49.80 -10.48
N HIS A 553 -14.38 -49.53 -9.32
CA HIS A 553 -15.55 -48.65 -9.17
C HIS A 553 -15.22 -47.16 -8.99
N ASN A 554 -13.96 -46.78 -8.75
CA ASN A 554 -13.56 -45.38 -8.64
C ASN A 554 -13.36 -44.76 -10.03
N LYS A 555 -14.48 -44.41 -10.68
CA LYS A 555 -14.53 -43.86 -12.05
C LYS A 555 -13.64 -42.62 -12.23
N LYS A 556 -13.53 -41.78 -11.20
CA LYS A 556 -12.72 -40.54 -11.24
C LYS A 556 -11.22 -40.87 -11.43
N LEU A 557 -10.68 -41.77 -10.62
CA LEU A 557 -9.26 -42.16 -10.73
C LEU A 557 -8.97 -42.91 -12.02
N LEU A 558 -9.90 -43.76 -12.46
CA LEU A 558 -9.78 -44.42 -13.77
C LEU A 558 -9.75 -43.41 -14.91
N GLN A 559 -10.61 -42.39 -14.87
CA GLN A 559 -10.60 -41.33 -15.87
C GLN A 559 -9.27 -40.56 -15.87
N GLN A 560 -8.73 -40.20 -14.71
CA GLN A 560 -7.43 -39.52 -14.62
C GLN A 560 -6.28 -40.40 -15.11
N LEU A 561 -6.32 -41.71 -14.81
CA LEU A 561 -5.34 -42.66 -15.34
C LEU A 561 -5.43 -42.76 -16.86
N TRP A 562 -6.64 -42.74 -17.43
CA TRP A 562 -6.85 -42.71 -18.88
C TRP A 562 -6.32 -41.42 -19.50
N GLU A 563 -6.63 -40.26 -18.92
CA GLU A 563 -6.14 -38.95 -19.40
C GLU A 563 -4.60 -38.93 -19.42
N MET A 564 -3.96 -39.50 -18.41
CA MET A 564 -2.51 -39.69 -18.39
C MET A 564 -2.04 -40.66 -19.49
N VAL A 565 -2.61 -41.86 -19.61
CA VAL A 565 -2.20 -42.85 -20.62
C VAL A 565 -2.37 -42.32 -22.04
N SER A 566 -3.49 -41.66 -22.33
CA SER A 566 -3.80 -41.09 -23.63
C SER A 566 -2.91 -39.90 -23.99
N SER A 567 -2.49 -39.08 -23.02
CA SER A 567 -1.56 -37.97 -23.25
C SER A 567 -0.10 -38.39 -23.43
N LEU A 568 0.28 -39.61 -23.03
CA LEU A 568 1.63 -40.14 -23.27
C LEU A 568 1.92 -40.50 -24.73
N GLU A 569 0.89 -40.64 -25.57
CA GLU A 569 0.98 -41.09 -26.97
C GLU A 569 1.77 -42.42 -27.15
N SER A 570 1.90 -43.21 -26.08
CA SER A 570 2.66 -44.47 -26.07
C SER A 570 1.75 -45.61 -26.51
N SER A 571 2.05 -46.23 -27.66
CA SER A 571 1.32 -47.39 -28.17
C SER A 571 1.21 -48.51 -27.13
N LEU A 572 2.29 -48.80 -26.41
CA LEU A 572 2.31 -49.81 -25.35
C LEU A 572 1.37 -49.49 -24.18
N ALA A 573 1.28 -48.22 -23.79
CA ALA A 573 0.39 -47.81 -22.69
C ALA A 573 -1.08 -47.86 -23.13
N ILE A 574 -1.37 -47.48 -24.38
CA ILE A 574 -2.69 -47.56 -24.99
C ILE A 574 -3.12 -49.04 -25.11
N ASP A 575 -2.26 -49.91 -25.64
CA ASP A 575 -2.52 -51.35 -25.74
C ASP A 575 -2.77 -51.96 -24.36
N TRP A 576 -1.98 -51.57 -23.34
CA TRP A 576 -2.20 -51.98 -21.96
C TRP A 576 -3.60 -51.59 -21.45
N TRP A 577 -4.06 -50.38 -21.75
CA TRP A 577 -5.38 -49.92 -21.35
C TRP A 577 -6.50 -50.78 -21.94
N TYR A 578 -6.46 -51.02 -23.25
CA TYR A 578 -7.46 -51.84 -23.94
C TYR A 578 -7.43 -53.30 -23.48
N THR A 579 -6.24 -53.86 -23.27
CA THR A 579 -6.09 -55.29 -22.91
C THR A 579 -6.39 -55.58 -21.44
N THR A 580 -6.14 -54.64 -20.52
CA THR A 580 -6.19 -54.90 -19.08
C THR A 580 -7.34 -54.17 -18.40
N VAL A 581 -7.63 -52.92 -18.75
CA VAL A 581 -8.67 -52.12 -18.07
C VAL A 581 -10.03 -52.39 -18.67
N LEU A 582 -10.19 -52.28 -20.00
CA LEU A 582 -11.49 -52.52 -20.66
C LEU A 582 -11.94 -53.98 -20.57
N SER A 583 -11.01 -54.94 -20.69
CA SER A 583 -11.30 -56.35 -20.48
C SER A 583 -11.86 -56.63 -19.08
N SER A 584 -11.27 -56.02 -18.04
CA SER A 584 -11.72 -56.16 -16.65
C SER A 584 -13.08 -55.52 -16.35
N GLN A 585 -13.48 -54.49 -17.10
CA GLN A 585 -14.82 -53.89 -17.03
C GLN A 585 -15.86 -54.74 -17.76
N SER A 586 -15.50 -55.30 -18.92
CA SER A 586 -16.38 -56.17 -19.70
C SER A 586 -16.65 -57.52 -19.02
N SER A 587 -15.74 -58.02 -18.18
CA SER A 587 -15.91 -59.30 -17.46
C SER A 587 -16.78 -59.23 -16.20
N LYS A 588 -17.34 -58.07 -15.85
CA LYS A 588 -18.18 -57.86 -14.66
C LYS A 588 -19.59 -57.31 -14.95
N LEU A 589 -19.89 -57.03 -16.22
CA LEU A 589 -21.26 -56.90 -16.74
C LEU A 589 -21.71 -58.27 -17.24
#